data_AF-A0A5V2JNZ5-F1
#
_entry.id   AF-A0A5V2JNZ5-F1
#
_cell.length_a   1.000
_cell.length_b   1.000
_cell.length_c   1.000
_cell.angle_alpha   90.00
_cell.angle_beta   90.00
_cell.angle_gamma   90.00
#
_symmetry.space_group_name_H-M   'P 1'
#
loop_
_entity.id
_entity.type
_entity.pdbx_description
1 polymer ?
#
loop_
_entity_poly.entity_id
_entity_poly.type
_entity_poly.pdbx_seq_one_letter_code
_entity_poly.pdbx_strand_id
1 'polypeptide(L)'
;MDKKKGMRQYAFNAPSNAVGGKWYPVIFRRSTGSTGELASRVIITTTSASGDYAMNNCEFNGMVMPGGWTDRGSYAAGYFSTYQSNERAIHSIVTSMKEDDVCSVFYIEGRAFPVRILAEEGLTVIVPTQDYTIDQTRYKWGATNPATESTNVQTILDFNNGRGFYCSHSIFGINAIFSGNLGIGTANALGGNSIVLGDNDTGFKQNGDGVLDAYANGVHVFRFRNGSAISLKGIQAGESKLFTLASANNSARNASFNLWGNSSRPTVAELGDDSGWHFYSQRNTDNSVIFAVNGQIQPSNWGNIDSRYVKDVRLGSQQYYGVNNWQTWNFQCPSGHVLSGINVQDTGSNSADNIAGVYYRPIQKYINGTWYNVASV
;
A
#
# COMPACT_ATOMS: atom_id res chain seq x y z
N MET A 1 -51.99 23.99 5.67
CA MET A 1 -51.05 25.03 6.12
C MET A 1 -50.49 24.60 7.45
N ASP A 2 -49.19 24.44 7.54
CA ASP A 2 -48.48 24.10 8.77
C ASP A 2 -48.72 25.21 9.82
N LYS A 3 -49.12 24.84 11.05
CA LYS A 3 -49.54 25.76 12.12
C LYS A 3 -48.42 26.02 13.14
N LYS A 4 -47.18 25.64 12.85
CA LYS A 4 -46.02 25.86 13.74
C LYS A 4 -45.77 27.38 13.90
N LYS A 5 -46.11 27.96 15.06
CA LYS A 5 -45.89 29.40 15.36
C LYS A 5 -44.75 29.65 16.35
N GLY A 6 -43.87 28.67 16.59
CA GLY A 6 -42.68 28.84 17.44
C GLY A 6 -42.26 27.56 18.15
N MET A 7 -41.45 27.70 19.21
CA MET A 7 -41.02 26.62 20.09
C MET A 7 -41.68 26.79 21.47
N ARG A 8 -42.18 25.70 22.06
CA ARG A 8 -42.68 25.63 23.44
C ARG A 8 -41.62 25.04 24.35
N GLN A 9 -41.44 25.66 25.51
CA GLN A 9 -40.52 25.17 26.53
C GLN A 9 -41.26 24.25 27.51
N TYR A 10 -40.63 23.13 27.85
CA TYR A 10 -41.08 22.19 28.87
C TYR A 10 -39.95 21.92 29.86
N ALA A 11 -40.32 21.63 31.10
CA ALA A 11 -39.42 21.12 32.11
C ALA A 11 -40.09 19.91 32.78
N PHE A 12 -39.42 18.77 32.77
CA PHE A 12 -39.92 17.55 33.38
C PHE A 12 -38.95 17.08 34.45
N ASN A 13 -39.48 16.80 35.65
CA ASN A 13 -38.75 16.09 36.70
C ASN A 13 -38.73 14.58 36.39
N ALA A 14 -37.90 13.84 37.12
CA ALA A 14 -37.84 12.39 37.00
C ALA A 14 -39.23 11.77 37.26
N PRO A 15 -39.66 10.77 36.47
CA PRO A 15 -40.82 9.95 36.81
C PRO A 15 -40.65 9.35 38.21
N SER A 16 -41.75 9.22 38.96
CA SER A 16 -41.74 8.50 40.23
C SER A 16 -41.17 7.09 40.02
N ASN A 17 -40.23 6.68 40.90
CA ASN A 17 -39.50 5.41 40.84
C ASN A 17 -38.49 5.28 39.68
N ALA A 18 -38.12 6.37 39.00
CA ALA A 18 -36.98 6.33 38.10
C ALA A 18 -35.70 6.00 38.89
N VAL A 19 -34.90 5.07 38.38
CA VAL A 19 -33.64 4.62 38.98
C VAL A 19 -32.47 4.94 38.06
N GLY A 20 -31.31 5.23 38.64
CA GLY A 20 -30.07 5.39 37.87
C GLY A 20 -29.68 4.11 37.14
N GLY A 21 -29.05 4.25 35.98
CA GLY A 21 -28.65 3.16 35.10
C GLY A 21 -29.76 2.63 34.18
N LYS A 22 -30.95 3.23 34.21
CA LYS A 22 -32.08 2.88 33.35
C LYS A 22 -32.48 4.05 32.46
N TRP A 23 -33.10 3.72 31.33
CA TRP A 23 -33.50 4.65 30.29
C TRP A 23 -35.02 4.78 30.23
N TYR A 24 -35.49 6.02 30.19
CA TYR A 24 -36.89 6.39 30.25
C TYR A 24 -37.30 7.13 28.98
N PRO A 25 -38.43 6.76 28.35
CA PRO A 25 -38.86 7.40 27.12
C PRO A 25 -39.39 8.81 27.40
N VAL A 26 -38.91 9.78 26.65
CA VAL A 26 -39.48 11.13 26.54
C VAL A 26 -40.04 11.25 25.13
N ILE A 27 -41.36 11.32 25.04
CA ILE A 27 -42.10 11.18 23.79
C ILE A 27 -42.43 12.56 23.26
N PHE A 28 -42.00 12.84 22.03
CA PHE A 28 -42.42 13.99 21.25
C PHE A 28 -43.51 13.51 20.29
N ARG A 29 -44.77 13.72 20.67
CA ARG A 29 -45.94 13.26 19.95
C ARG A 29 -46.55 14.38 19.11
N ARG A 30 -46.76 14.11 17.82
CA ARG A 30 -47.50 14.98 16.89
C ARG A 30 -49.01 14.87 17.09
N SER A 31 -49.74 15.91 16.69
CA SER A 31 -51.21 15.89 16.77
C SER A 31 -51.84 15.10 15.62
N THR A 32 -51.14 15.01 14.48
CA THR A 32 -51.56 14.21 13.31
C THR A 32 -50.39 13.45 12.70
N GLY A 33 -50.69 12.26 12.17
CA GLY A 33 -49.75 11.44 11.38
C GLY A 33 -49.68 11.86 9.92
N SER A 34 -48.94 11.11 9.12
CA SER A 34 -48.78 11.31 7.67
C SER A 34 -48.47 12.78 7.31
N THR A 35 -48.82 13.26 6.14
CA THR A 35 -48.51 14.62 5.67
C THR A 35 -49.24 15.75 6.42
N GLY A 36 -49.97 15.43 7.51
CA GLY A 36 -50.62 16.41 8.38
C GLY A 36 -49.62 17.31 9.13
N GLU A 37 -48.46 16.77 9.49
CA GLU A 37 -47.36 17.50 10.14
C GLU A 37 -45.98 17.10 9.58
N LEU A 38 -45.13 18.08 9.30
CA LEU A 38 -43.78 17.86 8.78
C LEU A 38 -42.76 17.57 9.90
N ALA A 39 -41.48 17.37 9.53
CA ALA A 39 -40.39 17.21 10.48
C ALA A 39 -40.35 18.38 11.47
N SER A 40 -40.10 18.05 12.73
CA SER A 40 -40.23 18.99 13.83
C SER A 40 -38.90 19.24 14.50
N ARG A 41 -38.65 20.50 14.82
CA ARG A 41 -37.46 20.89 15.59
C ARG A 41 -37.65 20.54 17.05
N VAL A 42 -36.64 19.90 17.63
CA VAL A 42 -36.60 19.54 19.05
C VAL A 42 -35.23 19.84 19.62
N ILE A 43 -35.24 20.35 20.84
CA ILE A 43 -34.06 20.48 21.68
C ILE A 43 -34.39 19.81 23.00
N ILE A 44 -33.53 18.90 23.44
CA ILE A 44 -33.59 18.31 24.78
C ILE A 44 -32.22 18.49 25.42
N THR A 45 -32.18 19.08 26.61
CA THR A 45 -30.95 19.27 27.38
C THR A 45 -31.17 18.84 28.81
N THR A 46 -30.14 18.23 29.39
CA THR A 46 -30.05 18.02 30.83
C THR A 46 -29.54 19.28 31.52
N THR A 47 -29.55 19.25 32.85
CA THR A 47 -29.04 20.37 33.66
C THR A 47 -27.56 20.61 33.38
N SER A 48 -27.16 21.88 33.32
CA SER A 48 -25.77 22.34 33.26
C SER A 48 -25.42 22.97 34.61
N ALA A 49 -24.60 22.30 35.41
CA ALA A 49 -24.20 22.73 36.76
C ALA A 49 -22.69 22.52 37.01
N SER A 50 -22.15 23.20 38.02
CA SER A 50 -20.77 22.99 38.48
C SER A 50 -20.71 21.84 39.51
N GLY A 51 -19.53 21.21 39.64
CA GLY A 51 -19.30 20.08 40.55
C GLY A 51 -19.65 18.71 39.96
N ASP A 52 -19.76 17.68 40.81
CA ASP A 52 -19.99 16.28 40.44
C ASP A 52 -21.46 15.97 40.09
N TYR A 53 -22.10 16.86 39.33
CA TYR A 53 -23.49 16.67 38.91
C TYR A 53 -23.57 15.50 37.93
N ALA A 54 -24.33 14.45 38.25
CA ALA A 54 -24.46 13.30 37.37
C ALA A 54 -25.21 13.67 36.08
N MET A 55 -24.79 13.10 34.95
CA MET A 55 -25.47 13.26 33.65
C MET A 55 -25.60 14.73 33.20
N ASN A 56 -24.56 15.50 33.51
CA ASN A 56 -24.48 16.93 33.27
C ASN A 56 -24.35 17.27 31.78
N ASN A 57 -24.97 18.38 31.38
CA ASN A 57 -24.75 19.06 30.12
C ASN A 57 -24.75 18.15 28.88
N CYS A 58 -25.82 17.35 28.74
CA CYS A 58 -26.07 16.50 27.60
C CYS A 58 -27.23 17.08 26.79
N GLU A 59 -26.97 17.45 25.54
CA GLU A 59 -27.94 18.12 24.66
C GLU A 59 -28.04 17.42 23.30
N PHE A 60 -29.27 17.29 22.81
CA PHE A 60 -29.55 17.11 21.38
C PHE A 60 -30.34 18.31 20.86
N ASN A 61 -29.89 18.88 19.74
CA ASN A 61 -30.54 19.97 19.03
C ASN A 61 -30.66 19.61 17.55
N GLY A 62 -31.88 19.34 17.09
CA GLY A 62 -32.08 18.82 15.74
C GLY A 62 -33.52 18.72 15.30
N MET A 63 -33.72 18.00 14.19
CA MET A 63 -35.02 17.66 13.64
C MET A 63 -35.30 16.18 13.81
N VAL A 64 -36.55 15.85 14.08
CA VAL A 64 -37.03 14.46 14.19
C VAL A 64 -38.28 14.26 13.36
N MET A 65 -38.39 13.10 12.73
CA MET A 65 -39.54 12.67 11.94
C MET A 65 -39.82 11.19 12.16
N PRO A 66 -40.92 10.81 12.80
CA PRO A 66 -41.39 9.43 12.85
C PRO A 66 -42.15 9.11 11.57
N GLY A 67 -42.02 7.88 11.09
CA GLY A 67 -42.68 7.40 9.88
C GLY A 67 -43.60 6.22 10.12
N GLY A 68 -43.35 5.42 11.15
CA GLY A 68 -44.07 4.16 11.32
C GLY A 68 -44.04 3.31 10.04
N TRP A 69 -45.20 2.76 9.67
CA TRP A 69 -45.43 2.01 8.42
C TRP A 69 -45.66 2.86 7.17
N THR A 70 -45.58 4.18 7.26
CA THR A 70 -45.79 5.04 6.10
C THR A 70 -44.57 5.05 5.17
N ASP A 71 -44.80 5.25 3.87
CA ASP A 71 -43.74 5.39 2.86
C ASP A 71 -42.81 6.60 3.08
N ARG A 72 -43.19 7.52 3.98
CA ARG A 72 -42.38 8.69 4.35
C ARG A 72 -41.07 8.29 5.04
N GLY A 73 -41.07 7.16 5.74
CA GLY A 73 -39.95 6.74 6.56
C GLY A 73 -39.72 7.62 7.80
N SER A 74 -38.82 7.16 8.67
CA SER A 74 -38.40 7.90 9.86
C SER A 74 -37.00 8.47 9.65
N TYR A 75 -36.75 9.70 10.10
CA TYR A 75 -35.42 10.29 10.06
C TYR A 75 -35.19 11.27 11.19
N ALA A 76 -33.91 11.46 11.54
CA ALA A 76 -33.50 12.52 12.44
C ALA A 76 -32.10 13.01 12.08
N ALA A 77 -31.85 14.29 12.30
CA ALA A 77 -30.53 14.90 12.14
C ALA A 77 -30.35 16.05 13.12
N GLY A 78 -29.16 16.20 13.70
CA GLY A 78 -28.89 17.24 14.70
C GLY A 78 -27.52 17.17 15.34
N TYR A 79 -27.20 18.19 16.11
CA TYR A 79 -26.01 18.23 16.94
C TYR A 79 -26.28 17.54 18.28
N PHE A 80 -25.38 16.65 18.66
CA PHE A 80 -25.36 16.01 19.96
C PHE A 80 -24.09 16.42 20.70
N SER A 81 -24.23 16.84 21.95
CA SER A 81 -23.13 17.29 22.79
C SER A 81 -23.23 16.69 24.19
N THR A 82 -22.09 16.32 24.76
CA THR A 82 -21.93 15.92 26.16
C THR A 82 -20.69 16.58 26.73
N TYR A 83 -20.66 16.82 28.05
CA TYR A 83 -19.46 17.33 28.72
C TYR A 83 -18.33 16.30 28.70
N GLN A 84 -18.63 15.05 29.07
CA GLN A 84 -17.71 13.91 29.03
C GLN A 84 -18.44 12.61 28.65
N SER A 85 -17.71 11.60 28.18
CA SER A 85 -18.30 10.37 27.63
C SER A 85 -19.13 9.55 28.64
N ASN A 86 -18.76 9.59 29.92
CA ASN A 86 -19.49 8.93 31.01
C ASN A 86 -20.74 9.70 31.50
N GLU A 87 -21.00 10.89 30.93
CA GLU A 87 -22.21 11.71 31.22
C GLU A 87 -23.21 11.70 30.06
N ARG A 88 -23.13 10.70 29.18
CA ARG A 88 -24.13 10.50 28.13
C ARG A 88 -25.50 10.20 28.75
N ALA A 89 -26.34 11.22 28.77
CA ALA A 89 -27.65 11.19 29.41
C ALA A 89 -28.82 10.94 28.44
N ILE A 90 -28.58 11.11 27.14
CA ILE A 90 -29.50 10.77 26.07
C ILE A 90 -28.92 9.55 25.34
N HIS A 91 -29.65 8.45 25.35
CA HIS A 91 -29.20 7.19 24.76
C HIS A 91 -29.36 7.18 23.24
N SER A 92 -30.59 7.39 22.79
CA SER A 92 -30.97 7.26 21.38
C SER A 92 -32.28 7.98 21.09
N ILE A 93 -32.55 8.17 19.80
CA ILE A 93 -33.88 8.48 19.27
C ILE A 93 -34.44 7.21 18.65
N VAL A 94 -35.66 6.86 19.05
CA VAL A 94 -36.38 5.66 18.66
C VAL A 94 -37.72 6.04 18.06
N THR A 95 -38.13 5.32 17.03
CA THR A 95 -39.43 5.47 16.37
C THR A 95 -40.05 4.10 16.12
N SER A 96 -41.36 4.08 15.91
CA SER A 96 -42.11 2.90 15.48
C SER A 96 -41.63 2.32 14.14
N MET A 97 -41.79 1.00 14.00
CA MET A 97 -41.74 0.22 12.75
C MET A 97 -43.13 -0.26 12.31
N LYS A 98 -44.19 0.26 12.94
CA LYS A 98 -45.61 -0.09 12.77
C LYS A 98 -46.49 1.17 12.74
N GLU A 99 -47.76 1.12 13.14
CA GLU A 99 -48.75 2.20 12.92
C GLU A 99 -48.45 3.53 13.63
N ASP A 100 -47.58 3.58 14.65
CA ASP A 100 -47.24 4.85 15.30
C ASP A 100 -46.31 5.73 14.43
N ASP A 101 -46.92 6.58 13.63
CA ASP A 101 -46.24 7.56 12.78
C ASP A 101 -46.22 8.98 13.37
N VAL A 102 -46.50 9.10 14.68
CA VAL A 102 -46.63 10.39 15.40
C VAL A 102 -45.58 10.59 16.49
N CYS A 103 -44.95 9.54 17.02
CA CYS A 103 -44.00 9.67 18.14
C CYS A 103 -42.53 9.54 17.73
N SER A 104 -41.76 10.57 18.06
CA SER A 104 -40.30 10.47 18.18
C SER A 104 -39.92 10.35 19.66
N VAL A 105 -39.22 9.29 20.02
CA VAL A 105 -38.98 8.95 21.44
C VAL A 105 -37.50 9.04 21.76
N PHE A 106 -37.16 9.92 22.70
CA PHE A 106 -35.82 10.04 23.24
C PHE A 106 -35.71 9.17 24.48
N TYR A 107 -34.66 8.37 24.58
CA TYR A 107 -34.40 7.59 25.79
C TYR A 107 -33.41 8.33 26.70
N ILE A 108 -33.87 8.67 27.90
CA ILE A 108 -33.16 9.54 28.85
C ILE A 108 -32.81 8.78 30.12
N GLU A 109 -31.58 8.99 30.62
CA GLU A 109 -31.11 8.33 31.83
C GLU A 109 -31.84 8.86 33.08
N GLY A 110 -32.18 7.99 34.03
CA GLY A 110 -33.00 8.37 35.20
C GLY A 110 -32.45 9.53 36.04
N ARG A 111 -31.13 9.68 36.19
CA ARG A 111 -30.45 10.74 36.94
C ARG A 111 -30.31 12.04 36.14
N ALA A 112 -30.57 12.00 34.84
CA ALA A 112 -30.46 13.15 33.95
C ALA A 112 -31.56 14.19 34.17
N PHE A 113 -32.66 13.78 34.79
CA PHE A 113 -33.78 14.65 35.11
C PHE A 113 -33.41 15.63 36.25
N PRO A 114 -33.91 16.88 36.23
CA PRO A 114 -34.88 17.39 35.28
C PRO A 114 -34.30 17.66 33.90
N VAL A 115 -35.08 17.32 32.87
CA VAL A 115 -34.77 17.69 31.48
C VAL A 115 -35.53 18.94 31.08
N ARG A 116 -34.85 19.80 30.32
CA ARG A 116 -35.43 20.97 29.69
C ARG A 116 -35.58 20.69 28.20
N ILE A 117 -36.74 21.01 27.67
CA ILE A 117 -37.09 20.70 26.30
C ILE A 117 -37.61 21.95 25.63
N LEU A 118 -37.14 22.24 24.42
CA LEU A 118 -37.82 23.12 23.50
C LEU A 118 -38.36 22.25 22.36
N ALA A 119 -39.67 22.17 22.23
CA ALA A 119 -40.33 21.42 21.17
C ALA A 119 -41.10 22.39 20.27
N GLU A 120 -41.03 22.21 18.96
CA GLU A 120 -41.81 23.00 18.04
C GLU A 120 -43.32 22.91 18.31
N GLU A 121 -44.03 24.03 18.16
CA GLU A 121 -45.46 24.11 18.44
C GLU A 121 -46.27 23.13 17.57
N GLY A 122 -47.15 22.36 18.21
CA GLY A 122 -47.85 21.22 17.60
C GLY A 122 -47.39 19.88 18.19
N LEU A 123 -46.16 19.83 18.73
CA LEU A 123 -45.71 18.70 19.53
C LEU A 123 -46.28 18.76 20.95
N THR A 124 -46.74 17.61 21.42
CA THR A 124 -46.99 17.34 22.83
C THR A 124 -45.84 16.50 23.37
N VAL A 125 -45.22 16.96 24.44
CA VAL A 125 -44.15 16.21 25.12
C VAL A 125 -44.72 15.42 26.28
N ILE A 126 -44.45 14.11 26.32
CA ILE A 126 -44.98 13.19 27.32
C ILE A 126 -43.80 12.46 27.96
N VAL A 127 -43.75 12.46 29.29
CA VAL A 127 -42.85 11.60 30.07
C VAL A 127 -43.72 10.60 30.82
N PRO A 128 -43.83 9.34 30.35
CA PRO A 128 -44.72 8.36 30.93
C PRO A 128 -44.12 7.76 32.21
N THR A 129 -44.98 7.19 33.05
CA THR A 129 -44.62 6.50 34.31
C THR A 129 -44.65 4.97 34.19
N GLN A 130 -44.89 4.45 32.99
CA GLN A 130 -44.95 3.03 32.64
C GLN A 130 -44.66 2.86 31.14
N ASP A 131 -44.62 1.62 30.66
CA ASP A 131 -44.47 1.33 29.22
C ASP A 131 -45.51 2.13 28.42
N TYR A 132 -45.06 2.84 27.38
CA TYR A 132 -45.93 3.65 26.55
C TYR A 132 -46.23 2.91 25.26
N THR A 133 -47.50 2.58 25.04
CA THR A 133 -47.94 1.79 23.89
C THR A 133 -48.85 2.63 23.00
N ILE A 134 -48.56 2.63 21.69
CA ILE A 134 -49.47 3.13 20.65
C ILE A 134 -49.61 2.00 19.64
N ASP A 135 -50.85 1.56 19.44
CA ASP A 135 -51.19 0.45 18.54
C ASP A 135 -50.31 -0.78 18.80
N GLN A 136 -49.49 -1.17 17.83
CA GLN A 136 -48.59 -2.33 17.94
C GLN A 136 -47.21 -1.99 18.52
N THR A 137 -46.92 -0.72 18.80
CA THR A 137 -45.59 -0.24 19.21
C THR A 137 -45.55 0.01 20.70
N ARG A 138 -44.59 -0.62 21.40
CA ARG A 138 -44.37 -0.42 22.84
C ARG A 138 -42.98 0.17 23.07
N TYR A 139 -42.93 1.36 23.66
CA TYR A 139 -41.71 1.96 24.18
C TYR A 139 -41.52 1.56 25.64
N LYS A 140 -40.45 0.81 25.91
CA LYS A 140 -40.17 0.27 27.24
C LYS A 140 -39.86 1.37 28.24
N TRP A 141 -40.48 1.31 29.41
CA TRP A 141 -40.15 2.19 30.53
C TRP A 141 -39.09 1.56 31.43
N GLY A 142 -38.08 2.35 31.83
CA GLY A 142 -36.97 1.87 32.66
C GLY A 142 -36.14 0.78 31.98
N ALA A 143 -35.88 0.94 30.67
CA ALA A 143 -35.14 -0.03 29.87
C ALA A 143 -33.64 -0.05 30.25
N THR A 144 -33.01 -1.21 30.09
CA THR A 144 -31.54 -1.33 30.08
C THR A 144 -31.00 -1.08 28.67
N ASN A 145 -31.66 -1.67 27.67
CA ASN A 145 -31.44 -1.44 26.26
C ASN A 145 -32.78 -1.15 25.57
N PRO A 146 -33.08 0.14 25.31
CA PRO A 146 -34.31 0.56 24.68
C PRO A 146 -34.65 -0.13 23.35
N ALA A 147 -33.63 -0.43 22.54
CA ALA A 147 -33.82 -1.00 21.20
C ALA A 147 -34.33 -2.45 21.24
N THR A 148 -33.88 -3.23 22.22
CA THR A 148 -34.22 -4.66 22.35
C THR A 148 -35.38 -4.94 23.28
N GLU A 149 -35.63 -4.06 24.27
CA GLU A 149 -36.71 -4.26 25.25
C GLU A 149 -38.04 -3.60 24.83
N SER A 150 -37.98 -2.66 23.88
CA SER A 150 -39.17 -2.12 23.22
C SER A 150 -39.66 -3.09 22.14
N THR A 151 -40.93 -2.98 21.75
CA THR A 151 -41.52 -3.83 20.70
C THR A 151 -41.88 -2.98 19.49
N ASN A 152 -41.56 -3.49 18.30
CA ASN A 152 -41.88 -2.85 17.02
C ASN A 152 -41.27 -1.44 16.87
N VAL A 153 -40.03 -1.27 17.31
CA VAL A 153 -39.30 0.00 17.20
C VAL A 153 -38.02 -0.14 16.37
N GLN A 154 -37.49 0.99 15.93
CA GLN A 154 -36.14 1.13 15.39
C GLN A 154 -35.41 2.28 16.07
N THR A 155 -34.11 2.12 16.29
CA THR A 155 -33.23 3.24 16.69
C THR A 155 -32.81 3.99 15.44
N ILE A 156 -33.19 5.26 15.33
CA ILE A 156 -32.84 6.09 14.17
C ILE A 156 -31.60 6.94 14.40
N LEU A 157 -31.26 7.25 15.66
CA LEU A 157 -29.98 7.83 16.06
C LEU A 157 -29.51 7.15 17.36
N ASP A 158 -28.25 6.70 17.40
CA ASP A 158 -27.58 6.17 18.59
C ASP A 158 -26.40 7.07 18.97
N PHE A 159 -26.44 7.64 20.18
CA PHE A 159 -25.44 8.59 20.66
C PHE A 159 -24.21 7.93 21.32
N ASN A 160 -24.00 6.62 21.15
CA ASN A 160 -22.84 5.88 21.68
C ASN A 160 -21.48 6.40 21.16
N ASN A 161 -21.43 7.01 19.98
CA ASN A 161 -20.19 7.48 19.35
C ASN A 161 -19.70 8.87 19.83
N GLY A 162 -20.30 9.42 20.89
CA GLY A 162 -19.86 10.67 21.50
C GLY A 162 -20.42 11.92 20.81
N ARG A 163 -19.80 13.08 21.03
CA ARG A 163 -20.28 14.36 20.51
C ARG A 163 -20.09 14.49 19.01
N GLY A 164 -21.01 15.19 18.33
CA GLY A 164 -20.89 15.51 16.91
C GLY A 164 -22.22 15.78 16.24
N PHE A 165 -22.19 15.84 14.92
CA PHE A 165 -23.40 15.87 14.10
C PHE A 165 -23.86 14.44 13.82
N TYR A 166 -25.11 14.16 14.12
CA TYR A 166 -25.77 12.88 13.89
C TYR A 166 -26.79 13.04 12.78
N CYS A 167 -26.87 12.05 11.89
CA CYS A 167 -27.88 11.95 10.84
C CYS A 167 -28.25 10.48 10.65
N SER A 168 -29.54 10.17 10.60
CA SER A 168 -30.03 8.78 10.42
C SER A 168 -29.84 8.26 8.99
N HIS A 169 -29.38 9.11 8.08
CA HIS A 169 -29.08 8.82 6.69
C HIS A 169 -27.72 9.42 6.31
N SER A 170 -27.15 9.02 5.18
CA SER A 170 -25.92 9.60 4.65
C SER A 170 -26.04 11.12 4.54
N ILE A 171 -25.15 11.86 5.21
CA ILE A 171 -25.08 13.33 5.09
C ILE A 171 -24.59 13.76 3.70
N PHE A 172 -23.81 12.90 3.05
CA PHE A 172 -23.33 13.09 1.70
C PHE A 172 -24.29 12.41 0.73
N GLY A 173 -24.85 13.20 -0.19
CA GLY A 173 -25.59 12.65 -1.33
C GLY A 173 -24.69 11.82 -2.24
N ILE A 174 -25.31 11.08 -3.17
CA ILE A 174 -24.57 10.40 -4.24
C ILE A 174 -23.81 11.47 -5.04
N ASN A 175 -22.54 11.19 -5.38
CA ASN A 175 -21.64 12.12 -6.07
C ASN A 175 -21.29 13.39 -5.28
N ALA A 176 -21.25 13.34 -3.94
CA ALA A 176 -20.79 14.47 -3.14
C ALA A 176 -19.40 14.96 -3.58
N ILE A 177 -19.28 16.27 -3.81
CA ILE A 177 -18.04 16.93 -4.21
C ILE A 177 -17.51 17.72 -3.01
N PHE A 178 -16.27 17.44 -2.62
CA PHE A 178 -15.52 18.29 -1.71
C PHE A 178 -14.70 19.28 -2.54
N SER A 179 -15.07 20.56 -2.53
CA SER A 179 -14.39 21.60 -3.32
C SER A 179 -13.00 21.99 -2.80
N GLY A 180 -12.59 21.45 -1.65
CA GLY A 180 -11.31 21.74 -1.00
C GLY A 180 -10.43 20.50 -0.87
N ASN A 181 -9.44 20.59 0.00
CA ASN A 181 -8.59 19.48 0.37
C ASN A 181 -9.17 18.70 1.55
N LEU A 182 -8.95 17.38 1.57
CA LEU A 182 -9.45 16.49 2.61
C LEU A 182 -8.30 16.03 3.50
N GLY A 183 -8.46 16.19 4.82
CA GLY A 183 -7.52 15.66 5.79
C GLY A 183 -8.19 14.62 6.68
N ILE A 184 -7.58 13.44 6.79
CA ILE A 184 -8.06 12.36 7.65
C ILE A 184 -7.19 12.34 8.91
N GLY A 185 -7.80 12.70 10.05
CA GLY A 185 -7.10 12.77 11.34
C GLY A 185 -6.25 14.03 11.55
N THR A 186 -6.21 14.95 10.57
CA THR A 186 -5.37 16.15 10.59
C THR A 186 -5.82 17.17 9.54
N ALA A 187 -5.35 18.41 9.64
CA ALA A 187 -5.54 19.40 8.58
C ALA A 187 -4.62 19.09 7.39
N ASN A 188 -5.12 19.20 6.18
CA ASN A 188 -4.34 18.93 4.98
C ASN A 188 -3.47 20.15 4.58
N ALA A 189 -2.17 19.94 4.38
CA ALA A 189 -1.19 20.95 3.95
C ALA A 189 -0.67 20.75 2.52
N LEU A 190 -1.13 19.73 1.79
CA LEU A 190 -0.78 19.53 0.37
C LEU A 190 -1.53 20.51 -0.56
N GLY A 191 -2.56 21.21 -0.06
CA GLY A 191 -3.38 22.16 -0.82
C GLY A 191 -4.54 21.50 -1.57
N GLY A 192 -5.29 22.26 -2.38
CA GLY A 192 -6.48 21.77 -3.08
C GLY A 192 -6.28 20.49 -3.90
N ASN A 193 -7.37 19.75 -4.13
CA ASN A 193 -7.40 18.48 -4.88
C ASN A 193 -6.47 17.40 -4.29
N SER A 194 -6.43 17.30 -2.97
CA SER A 194 -5.58 16.34 -2.27
C SER A 194 -6.27 15.71 -1.07
N ILE A 195 -5.75 14.55 -0.68
CA ILE A 195 -6.08 13.85 0.56
C ILE A 195 -4.79 13.58 1.33
N VAL A 196 -4.78 13.86 2.65
CA VAL A 196 -3.68 13.45 3.55
C VAL A 196 -4.19 12.50 4.63
N LEU A 197 -3.32 11.65 5.15
CA LEU A 197 -3.67 10.54 6.02
C LEU A 197 -2.79 10.54 7.29
N GLY A 198 -3.36 10.90 8.44
CA GLY A 198 -2.69 10.81 9.75
C GLY A 198 -1.64 11.89 10.03
N ASP A 199 -1.08 12.54 9.01
CA ASP A 199 -0.25 13.75 9.08
C ASP A 199 -0.71 14.78 8.02
N ASN A 200 -0.18 16.00 8.08
CA ASN A 200 -0.64 17.07 7.21
C ASN A 200 -0.02 17.07 5.80
N ASP A 201 0.98 16.24 5.53
CA ASP A 201 1.81 16.32 4.32
C ASP A 201 2.19 14.96 3.68
N THR A 202 1.61 13.86 4.14
CA THR A 202 1.64 12.53 3.50
C THR A 202 0.27 12.18 2.93
N GLY A 203 0.24 11.85 1.64
CA GLY A 203 -1.01 11.49 0.96
C GLY A 203 -0.93 11.61 -0.55
N PHE A 204 -2.07 11.92 -1.18
CA PHE A 204 -2.19 12.01 -2.63
C PHE A 204 -2.69 13.37 -3.07
N LYS A 205 -2.13 13.90 -4.16
CA LYS A 205 -2.51 15.18 -4.75
C LYS A 205 -2.66 15.05 -6.26
N GLN A 206 -3.77 15.53 -6.79
CA GLN A 206 -3.92 15.70 -8.23
C GLN A 206 -3.17 16.97 -8.67
N ASN A 207 -2.26 16.81 -9.64
CA ASN A 207 -1.45 17.90 -10.19
C ASN A 207 -1.71 18.09 -11.69
N GLY A 208 -3.00 18.06 -12.06
CA GLY A 208 -3.48 18.19 -13.44
C GLY A 208 -4.34 16.99 -13.88
N ASP A 209 -4.98 17.12 -15.04
CA ASP A 209 -5.78 16.05 -15.63
C ASP A 209 -4.93 14.79 -15.87
N GLY A 210 -5.41 13.66 -15.38
CA GLY A 210 -4.71 12.37 -15.43
C GLY A 210 -3.37 12.30 -14.66
N VAL A 211 -3.04 13.28 -13.80
CA VAL A 211 -1.79 13.31 -13.01
C VAL A 211 -2.10 13.19 -11.52
N LEU A 212 -1.77 12.05 -10.93
CA LEU A 212 -1.86 11.79 -9.50
C LEU A 212 -0.47 11.64 -8.90
N ASP A 213 -0.15 12.45 -7.92
CA ASP A 213 1.14 12.46 -7.23
C ASP A 213 0.98 11.93 -5.80
N ALA A 214 1.91 11.09 -5.37
CA ALA A 214 2.02 10.59 -3.99
C ALA A 214 3.10 11.37 -3.23
N TYR A 215 2.75 11.82 -2.04
CA TYR A 215 3.61 12.60 -1.14
C TYR A 215 3.84 11.83 0.15
N ALA A 216 5.05 11.92 0.68
CA ALA A 216 5.41 11.43 2.00
C ALA A 216 6.22 12.52 2.72
N ASN A 217 5.71 13.01 3.85
CA ASN A 217 6.33 14.07 4.64
C ASN A 217 6.72 15.29 3.79
N GLY A 218 5.77 15.74 2.94
CA GLY A 218 5.93 16.86 2.02
C GLY A 218 6.76 16.56 0.76
N VAL A 219 7.33 15.37 0.64
CA VAL A 219 8.18 14.98 -0.50
C VAL A 219 7.36 14.24 -1.55
N HIS A 220 7.42 14.70 -2.80
CA HIS A 220 6.84 14.00 -3.94
C HIS A 220 7.69 12.76 -4.29
N VAL A 221 7.13 11.57 -4.06
CA VAL A 221 7.85 10.29 -4.19
C VAL A 221 7.45 9.49 -5.42
N PHE A 222 6.22 9.65 -5.90
CA PHE A 222 5.69 8.89 -7.05
C PHE A 222 4.70 9.73 -7.85
N ARG A 223 4.74 9.60 -9.18
CA ARG A 223 3.78 10.21 -10.10
C ARG A 223 3.11 9.15 -10.97
N PHE A 224 1.79 9.14 -10.98
CA PHE A 224 0.96 8.31 -11.85
C PHE A 224 0.38 9.16 -12.98
N ARG A 225 0.50 8.67 -14.20
CA ARG A 225 -0.04 9.23 -15.45
C ARG A 225 -0.70 8.11 -16.25
N ASN A 226 -1.56 8.46 -17.21
CA ASN A 226 -2.27 7.50 -18.07
C ASN A 226 -1.35 6.39 -18.63
N GLY A 227 -0.18 6.76 -19.17
CA GLY A 227 0.76 5.80 -19.78
C GLY A 227 1.99 5.43 -18.94
N SER A 228 2.15 5.96 -17.72
CA SER A 228 3.37 5.71 -16.93
C SER A 228 3.18 5.92 -15.44
N ALA A 229 3.94 5.17 -14.65
CA ALA A 229 4.13 5.42 -13.24
C ALA A 229 5.62 5.68 -13.02
N ILE A 230 5.96 6.87 -12.52
CA ILE A 230 7.32 7.37 -12.40
C ILE A 230 7.66 7.45 -10.92
N SER A 231 8.65 6.68 -10.48
CA SER A 231 9.26 6.89 -9.16
C SER A 231 10.19 8.10 -9.24
N LEU A 232 10.02 9.06 -8.35
CA LEU A 232 10.90 10.24 -8.24
C LEU A 232 12.02 10.05 -7.21
N LYS A 233 12.00 8.89 -6.54
CA LYS A 233 13.02 8.40 -5.62
C LYS A 233 13.43 6.99 -6.09
N GLY A 234 14.42 6.38 -5.44
CA GLY A 234 14.75 4.99 -5.74
C GLY A 234 13.59 4.07 -5.33
N ILE A 235 13.27 3.07 -6.16
CA ILE A 235 12.41 1.96 -5.74
C ILE A 235 13.24 1.04 -4.86
N GLN A 236 12.78 0.78 -3.63
CA GLN A 236 13.50 0.00 -2.65
C GLN A 236 12.97 -1.44 -2.58
N ALA A 237 13.87 -2.43 -2.49
CA ALA A 237 13.52 -3.83 -2.29
C ALA A 237 13.98 -4.29 -0.91
N GLY A 238 13.05 -4.38 0.04
CA GLY A 238 13.31 -4.72 1.45
C GLY A 238 13.59 -3.49 2.32
N GLU A 239 13.69 -3.65 3.65
CA GLU A 239 13.69 -2.51 4.59
C GLU A 239 15.02 -1.72 4.64
N SER A 240 16.16 -2.34 4.28
CA SER A 240 17.50 -1.71 4.43
C SER A 240 18.40 -1.77 3.19
N LYS A 241 17.99 -2.47 2.13
CA LYS A 241 18.77 -2.64 0.90
C LYS A 241 17.98 -2.13 -0.29
N LEU A 242 18.67 -1.52 -1.24
CA LEU A 242 18.04 -0.94 -2.44
C LEU A 242 18.31 -1.87 -3.62
N PHE A 243 17.26 -2.21 -4.37
CA PHE A 243 17.38 -2.63 -5.76
C PHE A 243 17.13 -1.38 -6.62
N THR A 244 18.17 -0.61 -6.90
CA THR A 244 18.02 0.71 -7.52
C THR A 244 17.79 0.59 -9.02
N LEU A 245 16.63 1.07 -9.49
CA LEU A 245 16.44 1.51 -10.88
C LEU A 245 16.52 3.03 -10.90
N ALA A 246 17.53 3.58 -11.57
CA ALA A 246 17.75 5.02 -11.65
C ALA A 246 18.25 5.43 -13.05
N SER A 247 17.89 6.64 -13.45
CA SER A 247 18.45 7.30 -14.63
C SER A 247 18.99 8.66 -14.22
N ALA A 248 20.25 8.95 -14.58
CA ALA A 248 20.83 10.29 -14.45
C ALA A 248 20.43 11.23 -15.61
N ASN A 249 19.61 10.75 -16.55
CA ASN A 249 19.13 11.47 -17.74
C ASN A 249 20.23 12.01 -18.66
N ASN A 250 21.41 11.37 -18.65
CA ASN A 250 22.54 11.70 -19.51
C ASN A 250 22.89 10.57 -20.50
N SER A 251 22.12 9.47 -20.52
CA SER A 251 22.27 8.43 -21.52
C SER A 251 21.75 8.93 -22.88
N ALA A 252 22.46 8.59 -23.96
CA ALA A 252 22.04 8.94 -25.32
C ALA A 252 20.81 8.15 -25.82
N ARG A 253 20.51 7.02 -25.14
CA ARG A 253 19.42 6.09 -25.46
C ARG A 253 18.73 5.65 -24.18
N ASN A 254 17.51 5.16 -24.31
CA ASN A 254 16.83 4.47 -23.23
C ASN A 254 17.42 3.07 -23.09
N ALA A 255 17.49 2.57 -21.86
CA ALA A 255 17.75 1.17 -21.57
C ALA A 255 16.44 0.51 -21.14
N SER A 256 16.26 -0.75 -21.52
CA SER A 256 15.11 -1.57 -21.14
C SER A 256 15.57 -2.90 -20.56
N PHE A 257 14.82 -3.38 -19.57
CA PHE A 257 14.89 -4.76 -19.10
C PHE A 257 13.57 -5.42 -19.45
N ASN A 258 13.61 -6.38 -20.37
CA ASN A 258 12.45 -7.02 -20.96
C ASN A 258 12.33 -8.47 -20.48
N LEU A 259 11.11 -8.91 -20.19
CA LEU A 259 10.75 -10.31 -19.99
C LEU A 259 9.76 -10.72 -21.08
N TRP A 260 10.17 -11.64 -21.95
CA TRP A 260 9.35 -12.08 -23.08
C TRP A 260 9.61 -13.55 -23.44
N GLY A 261 8.77 -14.13 -24.31
CA GLY A 261 8.97 -15.50 -24.78
C GLY A 261 8.03 -15.90 -25.93
N ASN A 262 8.35 -17.02 -26.57
CA ASN A 262 7.53 -17.70 -27.59
C ASN A 262 7.83 -19.22 -27.59
N SER A 263 7.21 -19.98 -28.50
CA SER A 263 7.35 -21.45 -28.55
C SER A 263 8.77 -21.95 -28.75
N SER A 264 9.65 -21.18 -29.41
CA SER A 264 11.05 -21.53 -29.62
C SER A 264 11.99 -20.97 -28.56
N ARG A 265 11.57 -19.91 -27.85
CA ARG A 265 12.32 -19.27 -26.75
C ARG A 265 11.38 -19.02 -25.57
N PRO A 266 11.09 -20.04 -24.74
CA PRO A 266 10.03 -19.97 -23.73
C PRO A 266 10.15 -18.84 -22.71
N THR A 267 11.37 -18.48 -22.32
CA THR A 267 11.59 -17.38 -21.36
C THR A 267 12.91 -16.70 -21.66
N VAL A 268 12.86 -15.39 -21.92
CA VAL A 268 14.02 -14.53 -22.16
C VAL A 268 13.95 -13.34 -21.21
N ALA A 269 14.98 -13.19 -20.37
CA ALA A 269 15.22 -11.98 -19.59
C ALA A 269 16.37 -11.21 -20.26
N GLU A 270 16.06 -10.05 -20.82
CA GLU A 270 16.91 -9.33 -21.77
C GLU A 270 17.15 -7.88 -21.33
N LEU A 271 18.40 -7.44 -21.40
CA LEU A 271 18.75 -6.02 -21.31
C LEU A 271 19.14 -5.52 -22.69
N GLY A 272 18.60 -4.37 -23.09
CA GLY A 272 18.91 -3.71 -24.35
C GLY A 272 18.69 -2.21 -24.31
N ASP A 273 19.01 -1.55 -25.41
CA ASP A 273 18.68 -0.14 -25.65
C ASP A 273 17.84 0.02 -26.92
N ASP A 274 17.53 1.27 -27.28
CA ASP A 274 16.72 1.61 -28.47
C ASP A 274 17.26 1.02 -29.79
N SER A 275 18.52 0.56 -29.84
CA SER A 275 19.15 -0.05 -31.02
C SER A 275 19.35 -1.56 -30.94
N GLY A 276 18.93 -2.21 -29.84
CA GLY A 276 18.90 -3.65 -29.73
C GLY A 276 19.38 -4.20 -28.40
N TRP A 277 19.43 -5.52 -28.32
CA TRP A 277 19.81 -6.26 -27.12
C TRP A 277 21.32 -6.19 -26.86
N HIS A 278 21.69 -6.06 -25.58
CA HIS A 278 23.08 -6.15 -25.10
C HIS A 278 23.39 -7.57 -24.64
N PHE A 279 22.56 -8.11 -23.74
CA PHE A 279 22.67 -9.49 -23.28
C PHE A 279 21.32 -10.01 -22.83
N TYR A 280 21.17 -11.32 -22.81
CA TYR A 280 20.03 -11.99 -22.22
C TYR A 280 20.42 -13.31 -21.58
N SER A 281 19.65 -13.70 -20.55
CA SER A 281 19.55 -15.11 -20.18
C SER A 281 18.26 -15.68 -20.75
N GLN A 282 18.30 -16.88 -21.32
CA GLN A 282 17.08 -17.58 -21.72
C GLN A 282 17.04 -19.02 -21.22
N ARG A 283 15.83 -19.51 -20.97
CA ARG A 283 15.54 -20.94 -20.83
C ARG A 283 15.04 -21.48 -22.17
N ASN A 284 15.73 -22.48 -22.70
CA ASN A 284 15.40 -23.16 -23.95
C ASN A 284 14.24 -24.16 -23.76
N THR A 285 13.71 -24.67 -24.87
CA THR A 285 12.64 -25.68 -24.89
C THR A 285 13.05 -27.01 -24.25
N ASP A 286 14.34 -27.31 -24.22
CA ASP A 286 14.93 -28.48 -23.54
C ASP A 286 15.29 -28.21 -22.06
N ASN A 287 14.84 -27.08 -21.50
CA ASN A 287 15.16 -26.56 -20.17
C ASN A 287 16.61 -26.13 -19.93
N SER A 288 17.51 -26.24 -20.92
CA SER A 288 18.85 -25.67 -20.79
C SER A 288 18.81 -24.15 -20.69
N VAL A 289 19.83 -23.55 -20.08
CA VAL A 289 19.96 -22.10 -19.93
C VAL A 289 21.19 -21.62 -20.68
N ILE A 290 21.04 -20.54 -21.43
CA ILE A 290 22.18 -19.82 -22.01
C ILE A 290 22.20 -18.38 -21.50
N PHE A 291 23.40 -17.82 -21.43
CA PHE A 291 23.65 -16.39 -21.26
C PHE A 291 24.38 -15.90 -22.51
N ALA A 292 23.69 -15.09 -23.32
CA ALA A 292 24.22 -14.59 -24.58
C ALA A 292 24.56 -13.10 -24.45
N VAL A 293 25.70 -12.70 -25.02
CA VAL A 293 26.20 -11.32 -25.01
C VAL A 293 26.45 -10.88 -26.44
N ASN A 294 25.89 -9.74 -26.83
CA ASN A 294 26.10 -9.09 -28.11
C ASN A 294 27.31 -8.16 -28.06
N GLY A 295 28.50 -8.72 -27.85
CA GLY A 295 29.71 -7.94 -27.68
C GLY A 295 30.83 -8.71 -26.98
N GLN A 296 31.82 -7.97 -26.51
CA GLN A 296 32.95 -8.53 -25.79
C GLN A 296 32.61 -8.73 -24.30
N ILE A 297 33.09 -9.83 -23.73
CA ILE A 297 33.14 -10.02 -22.28
C ILE A 297 34.56 -9.74 -21.81
N GLN A 298 34.73 -8.70 -21.00
CA GLN A 298 36.03 -8.29 -20.44
C GLN A 298 36.08 -8.60 -18.93
N PRO A 299 36.51 -9.80 -18.52
CA PRO A 299 36.76 -10.09 -17.12
C PRO A 299 37.95 -9.29 -16.59
N SER A 300 37.95 -8.97 -15.30
CA SER A 300 39.11 -8.37 -14.62
C SER A 300 40.28 -9.34 -14.48
N ASN A 301 40.03 -10.65 -14.63
CA ASN A 301 41.03 -11.71 -14.51
C ASN A 301 40.77 -12.83 -15.53
N TRP A 302 41.78 -13.12 -16.37
CA TRP A 302 41.76 -14.16 -17.39
C TRP A 302 42.42 -15.48 -16.96
N GLY A 303 42.91 -15.60 -15.72
CA GLY A 303 43.73 -16.73 -15.27
C GLY A 303 43.08 -18.11 -15.42
N ASN A 304 41.76 -18.19 -15.32
CA ASN A 304 41.02 -19.44 -15.55
C ASN A 304 40.94 -19.83 -17.03
N ILE A 305 41.15 -18.89 -17.97
CA ILE A 305 41.19 -19.12 -19.43
C ILE A 305 42.64 -19.36 -19.85
N ASP A 306 43.55 -18.51 -19.39
CA ASP A 306 44.97 -18.55 -19.70
C ASP A 306 45.68 -19.85 -19.30
N SER A 307 45.10 -20.59 -18.34
CA SER A 307 45.58 -21.90 -17.90
C SER A 307 45.21 -23.06 -18.81
N ARG A 308 44.30 -22.87 -19.78
CA ARG A 308 43.78 -23.95 -20.63
C ARG A 308 44.42 -24.01 -22.01
N TYR A 309 44.98 -22.91 -22.49
CA TYR A 309 45.42 -22.77 -23.88
C TYR A 309 46.92 -22.56 -23.99
N VAL A 310 47.51 -23.15 -25.04
CA VAL A 310 48.86 -22.79 -25.49
C VAL A 310 48.79 -21.40 -26.10
N LYS A 311 49.51 -20.46 -25.49
CA LYS A 311 49.56 -19.07 -25.93
C LYS A 311 50.65 -18.83 -26.97
N ASP A 312 51.70 -19.64 -26.97
CA ASP A 312 52.84 -19.52 -27.88
C ASP A 312 53.63 -20.84 -28.00
N VAL A 313 54.40 -21.02 -29.07
CA VAL A 313 55.28 -22.17 -29.35
C VAL A 313 56.60 -21.68 -29.96
N ARG A 314 57.73 -22.20 -29.49
CA ARG A 314 59.06 -21.82 -29.99
C ARG A 314 60.08 -22.96 -29.98
N LEU A 315 61.21 -22.76 -30.65
CA LEU A 315 62.43 -23.54 -30.42
C LEU A 315 63.23 -22.92 -29.26
N GLY A 316 63.63 -23.77 -28.30
CA GLY A 316 64.50 -23.37 -27.21
C GLY A 316 65.98 -23.25 -27.61
N SER A 317 66.84 -23.17 -26.61
CA SER A 317 68.29 -23.02 -26.80
C SER A 317 68.91 -24.19 -27.56
N GLN A 318 69.80 -23.88 -28.51
CA GLN A 318 70.55 -24.88 -29.27
C GLN A 318 71.49 -25.68 -28.38
N GLN A 319 71.47 -26.98 -28.56
CA GLN A 319 72.39 -27.95 -27.98
C GLN A 319 73.25 -28.55 -29.09
N TYR A 320 74.41 -29.10 -28.73
CA TYR A 320 75.31 -29.75 -29.67
C TYR A 320 75.75 -31.11 -29.11
N TYR A 321 75.63 -32.15 -29.92
CA TYR A 321 76.16 -33.48 -29.62
C TYR A 321 77.34 -33.76 -30.55
N GLY A 322 78.56 -33.66 -30.02
CA GLY A 322 79.80 -33.89 -30.75
C GLY A 322 80.32 -35.33 -30.63
N VAL A 323 81.00 -35.80 -31.67
CA VAL A 323 81.56 -37.16 -31.77
C VAL A 323 82.93 -37.14 -32.43
N ASN A 324 83.75 -38.15 -32.13
CA ASN A 324 85.07 -38.32 -32.76
C ASN A 324 84.95 -39.08 -34.09
N ASN A 325 85.90 -38.85 -35.00
CA ASN A 325 85.93 -39.44 -36.36
C ASN A 325 86.41 -40.90 -36.45
N TRP A 326 86.72 -41.55 -35.32
CA TRP A 326 87.26 -42.92 -35.29
C TRP A 326 86.25 -43.99 -34.85
N GLN A 327 84.98 -43.61 -34.64
CA GLN A 327 83.94 -44.52 -34.13
C GLN A 327 82.62 -44.29 -34.88
N THR A 328 81.92 -45.38 -35.21
CA THR A 328 80.52 -45.31 -35.65
C THR A 328 79.66 -44.80 -34.50
N TRP A 329 78.74 -43.88 -34.78
CA TRP A 329 77.85 -43.30 -33.78
C TRP A 329 76.41 -43.26 -34.30
N ASN A 330 75.47 -43.38 -33.37
CA ASN A 330 74.03 -43.23 -33.63
C ASN A 330 73.50 -42.19 -32.65
N PHE A 331 72.80 -41.18 -33.15
CA PHE A 331 72.16 -40.16 -32.31
C PHE A 331 70.67 -40.08 -32.61
N GLN A 332 69.89 -40.02 -31.54
CA GLN A 332 68.47 -39.70 -31.57
C GLN A 332 68.25 -38.49 -30.68
N CYS A 333 67.49 -37.51 -31.18
CA CYS A 333 67.12 -36.35 -30.37
C CYS A 333 66.43 -36.81 -29.07
N PRO A 334 66.76 -36.22 -27.91
CA PRO A 334 65.98 -36.43 -26.69
C PRO A 334 64.51 -36.08 -26.89
N SER A 335 63.62 -36.57 -26.02
CA SER A 335 62.18 -36.27 -26.07
C SER A 335 61.93 -34.76 -26.22
N GLY A 336 61.04 -34.38 -27.14
CA GLY A 336 60.72 -33.00 -27.44
C GLY A 336 61.75 -32.22 -28.24
N HIS A 337 62.86 -32.82 -28.67
CA HIS A 337 63.89 -32.13 -29.45
C HIS A 337 63.84 -32.46 -30.94
N VAL A 338 64.24 -31.49 -31.75
CA VAL A 338 64.40 -31.63 -33.20
C VAL A 338 65.82 -31.26 -33.61
N LEU A 339 66.32 -31.90 -34.68
CA LEU A 339 67.57 -31.51 -35.31
C LEU A 339 67.43 -30.10 -35.87
N SER A 340 68.46 -29.29 -35.66
CA SER A 340 68.53 -27.89 -36.08
C SER A 340 69.80 -27.56 -36.87
N GLY A 341 70.71 -28.53 -37.03
CA GLY A 341 71.91 -28.41 -37.85
C GLY A 341 72.80 -29.64 -37.76
N ILE A 342 73.78 -29.73 -38.66
CA ILE A 342 74.81 -30.78 -38.72
C ILE A 342 76.17 -30.09 -38.72
N ASN A 343 77.13 -30.60 -37.95
CA ASN A 343 78.52 -30.16 -38.00
C ASN A 343 79.31 -31.14 -38.89
N VAL A 344 79.83 -30.67 -40.01
CA VAL A 344 80.62 -31.46 -40.96
C VAL A 344 82.09 -31.06 -40.84
N GLN A 345 82.99 -32.03 -40.69
CA GLN A 345 84.43 -31.83 -40.58
C GLN A 345 85.19 -32.48 -41.74
N ASP A 346 86.16 -31.74 -42.26
CA ASP A 346 87.18 -32.23 -43.18
C ASP A 346 88.23 -33.02 -42.38
N THR A 347 88.67 -34.17 -42.90
CA THR A 347 89.67 -35.03 -42.24
C THR A 347 91.02 -35.11 -42.96
N GLY A 348 91.24 -34.27 -43.97
CA GLY A 348 92.51 -34.13 -44.69
C GLY A 348 92.43 -34.49 -46.18
N SER A 349 93.56 -34.40 -46.89
CA SER A 349 93.58 -34.59 -48.35
C SER A 349 93.26 -36.03 -48.76
N ASN A 350 92.27 -36.19 -49.65
CA ASN A 350 91.75 -37.45 -50.19
C ASN A 350 90.94 -38.35 -49.23
N SER A 351 90.29 -37.78 -48.21
CA SER A 351 89.31 -38.49 -47.38
C SER A 351 87.88 -38.01 -47.61
N ALA A 352 86.89 -38.75 -47.08
CA ALA A 352 85.49 -38.33 -47.08
C ALA A 352 85.21 -37.34 -45.93
N ASP A 353 84.23 -36.44 -46.13
CA ASP A 353 83.69 -35.59 -45.08
C ASP A 353 83.06 -36.44 -43.96
N ASN A 354 83.38 -36.11 -42.72
CA ASN A 354 82.80 -36.77 -41.55
C ASN A 354 81.79 -35.85 -40.86
N ILE A 355 80.76 -36.45 -40.25
CA ILE A 355 79.85 -35.70 -39.39
C ILE A 355 80.45 -35.65 -37.99
N ALA A 356 80.94 -34.48 -37.59
CA ALA A 356 81.53 -34.21 -36.28
C ALA A 356 80.49 -34.10 -35.16
N GLY A 357 79.21 -33.95 -35.51
CA GLY A 357 78.12 -33.91 -34.57
C GLY A 357 76.87 -33.26 -35.13
N VAL A 358 75.85 -33.10 -34.28
CA VAL A 358 74.57 -32.48 -34.65
C VAL A 358 74.14 -31.43 -33.65
N TYR A 359 73.46 -30.40 -34.16
CA TYR A 359 72.79 -29.39 -33.35
C TYR A 359 71.32 -29.75 -33.20
N TYR A 360 70.76 -29.62 -32.00
CA TYR A 360 69.35 -29.93 -31.74
C TYR A 360 68.76 -28.93 -30.74
N ARG A 361 67.44 -28.74 -30.79
CA ARG A 361 66.71 -27.76 -29.96
C ARG A 361 65.42 -28.38 -29.41
N PRO A 362 65.02 -28.09 -28.16
CA PRO A 362 63.71 -28.49 -27.68
C PRO A 362 62.62 -27.64 -28.33
N ILE A 363 61.50 -28.25 -28.69
CA ILE A 363 60.25 -27.53 -28.94
C ILE A 363 59.64 -27.19 -27.58
N GLN A 364 59.30 -25.92 -27.38
CA GLN A 364 58.68 -25.43 -26.16
C GLN A 364 57.28 -24.86 -26.44
N LYS A 365 56.36 -25.04 -25.50
CA LYS A 365 55.02 -24.42 -25.50
C LYS A 365 54.83 -23.53 -24.28
N TYR A 366 54.17 -22.39 -24.46
CA TYR A 366 53.89 -21.41 -23.41
C TYR A 366 52.45 -21.56 -22.93
N ILE A 367 52.27 -21.91 -21.67
CA ILE A 367 50.96 -22.05 -21.02
C ILE A 367 51.04 -21.32 -19.68
N ASN A 368 50.06 -20.47 -19.40
CA ASN A 368 49.92 -19.79 -18.11
C ASN A 368 51.21 -19.15 -17.56
N GLY A 369 51.94 -18.39 -18.37
CA GLY A 369 53.16 -17.73 -17.89
C GLY A 369 54.41 -18.59 -17.91
N THR A 370 54.33 -19.88 -18.25
CA THR A 370 55.42 -20.83 -18.12
C THR A 370 55.74 -21.53 -19.46
N TRP A 371 57.02 -21.65 -19.79
CA TRP A 371 57.51 -22.43 -20.92
C TRP A 371 57.75 -23.89 -20.51
N TYR A 372 57.16 -24.82 -21.26
CA TYR A 372 57.33 -26.26 -21.07
C TYR A 372 57.98 -26.89 -22.31
N ASN A 373 58.93 -27.80 -22.12
CA ASN A 373 59.39 -28.66 -23.22
C ASN A 373 58.26 -29.62 -23.62
N VAL A 374 58.08 -29.82 -24.92
CA VAL A 374 57.12 -30.80 -25.46
C VAL A 374 57.66 -32.22 -25.23
N ALA A 375 56.78 -33.23 -25.23
CA ALA A 375 57.15 -34.64 -25.16
C ALA A 375 57.04 -35.30 -26.55
N SER A 376 57.95 -36.22 -26.85
CA SER A 376 57.84 -37.18 -27.97
C SER A 376 57.20 -38.49 -27.47
N VAL A 377 56.35 -39.11 -28.28
CA VAL A 377 55.67 -40.40 -28.00
C VAL A 377 56.29 -41.57 -28.74
#